data_AF-A0A4Q6BRP5-F1
#
_entry.id   AF-A0A4Q6BRP5-F1
#
_cell.length_a   1.000
_cell.length_b   1.000
_cell.length_c   1.000
_cell.angle_alpha   90.00
_cell.angle_beta   90.00
_cell.angle_gamma   90.00
#
_symmetry.space_group_name_H-M   'P 1'
#
loop_
_entity.id
_entity.type
_entity.pdbx_description
1 polymer ?
#
loop_
_entity_poly.entity_id
_entity_poly.type
_entity_poly.pdbx_seq_one_letter_code
_entity_poly.pdbx_strand_id
1 'polypeptide(L)'
;MTNDPNLLLFAGRAALLCVAFLAFAVALVRWRRAGQRDMQTLMGQLDESRNETRGLAELTAALAAQLAGLKDSLDSRAQLAHASSTPSAGGIDLAIRLARQGSTPDEIAKTCGVTRQEAVLVARLHGTDSHRS
;
A
#
# COMPACT_ATOMS: atom_id res chain seq x y z
N MET A 1 -66.92 58.72 -24.49
CA MET A 1 -66.44 57.60 -23.64
C MET A 1 -66.94 56.31 -24.27
N THR A 2 -66.25 55.83 -25.31
CA THR A 2 -66.62 54.64 -26.06
C THR A 2 -66.23 53.39 -25.26
N ASN A 3 -67.23 52.72 -24.69
CA ASN A 3 -67.06 51.38 -24.13
C ASN A 3 -67.10 50.39 -25.29
N ASP A 4 -65.98 50.26 -26.01
CA ASP A 4 -65.86 49.27 -27.07
C ASP A 4 -65.61 47.88 -26.43
N PRO A 5 -66.55 46.93 -26.54
CA PRO A 5 -66.44 45.62 -25.87
C PRO A 5 -65.21 44.82 -26.36
N ASN A 6 -64.74 45.10 -27.57
CA ASN A 6 -63.50 44.52 -28.10
C ASN A 6 -62.26 44.97 -27.32
N LEU A 7 -62.24 46.21 -26.83
CA LEU A 7 -61.09 46.77 -26.11
C LEU A 7 -60.99 46.18 -24.70
N LEU A 8 -62.12 45.91 -24.06
CA LEU A 8 -62.21 45.15 -22.80
C LEU A 8 -61.70 43.70 -22.97
N LEU A 9 -62.05 43.02 -24.06
CA LEU A 9 -61.57 41.66 -24.35
C LEU A 9 -60.06 41.62 -24.64
N PHE A 10 -59.55 42.59 -25.40
CA PHE A 10 -58.10 42.71 -25.66
C PHE A 10 -57.33 43.04 -24.38
N ALA A 11 -57.81 43.99 -23.57
CA ALA A 11 -57.19 44.34 -22.29
C ALA A 11 -57.19 43.17 -21.31
N GLY A 12 -58.28 42.41 -21.23
CA GLY A 12 -58.36 41.22 -20.39
C GLY A 12 -57.36 40.12 -20.78
N ARG A 13 -57.20 39.86 -22.09
CA ARG A 13 -56.20 38.91 -22.60
C ARG A 13 -54.77 39.37 -22.34
N ALA A 14 -54.49 40.66 -22.56
CA ALA A 14 -53.17 41.23 -22.27
C ALA A 14 -52.83 41.12 -20.77
N ALA A 15 -53.78 41.42 -19.90
CA ALA A 15 -53.61 41.26 -18.46
C ALA A 15 -53.33 39.80 -18.06
N LEU A 16 -54.07 38.83 -18.63
CA LEU A 16 -53.83 37.40 -18.41
C LEU A 16 -52.43 36.98 -18.84
N LEU A 17 -51.97 37.43 -20.01
CA LEU A 17 -50.63 37.11 -20.51
C LEU A 17 -49.54 37.72 -19.62
N CYS A 18 -49.71 38.97 -19.17
CA CYS A 18 -48.77 39.59 -18.24
C CYS A 18 -48.70 38.83 -16.91
N VAL A 19 -49.85 38.43 -16.35
CA VAL A 19 -49.89 37.66 -15.10
C VAL A 19 -49.25 36.29 -15.29
N ALA A 20 -49.56 35.57 -16.37
CA ALA A 20 -48.95 34.28 -16.68
C ALA A 20 -47.44 34.39 -16.87
N PHE A 21 -46.98 35.43 -17.57
CA PHE A 21 -45.56 35.70 -17.79
C PHE A 21 -44.84 36.01 -16.47
N LEU A 22 -45.43 36.84 -15.61
CA LEU A 22 -44.87 37.14 -14.29
C LEU A 22 -44.84 35.90 -13.39
N ALA A 23 -45.90 35.10 -13.38
CA ALA A 23 -45.95 33.85 -12.62
C ALA A 23 -44.85 32.88 -13.09
N PHE A 24 -44.68 32.75 -14.42
CA PHE A 24 -43.62 31.92 -15.00
C PHE A 24 -42.22 32.43 -14.67
N ALA A 25 -41.99 33.74 -14.76
CA ALA A 25 -40.73 34.37 -14.39
C ALA A 25 -40.40 34.14 -12.90
N VAL A 26 -41.38 34.32 -12.01
CA VAL A 26 -41.21 34.06 -10.57
C VAL A 26 -40.95 32.58 -10.30
N ALA A 27 -41.67 31.67 -10.97
CA ALA A 27 -41.45 30.24 -10.84
C ALA A 27 -40.03 29.85 -11.28
N LEU A 28 -39.55 30.38 -12.41
CA LEU A 28 -38.18 30.18 -12.90
C LEU A 28 -37.13 30.71 -11.92
N VAL A 29 -37.33 31.91 -11.36
CA VAL A 29 -36.40 32.49 -10.38
C VAL A 29 -36.38 31.66 -9.09
N ARG A 30 -37.55 31.21 -8.62
CA ARG A 30 -37.64 30.32 -7.46
C ARG A 30 -36.96 28.98 -7.72
N TRP A 31 -37.17 28.38 -8.89
CA TRP A 31 -36.51 27.13 -9.27
C TRP A 31 -35.01 27.32 -9.40
N ARG A 32 -34.53 28.37 -10.07
CA ARG A 32 -33.09 28.67 -10.14
C ARG A 32 -32.47 28.85 -8.77
N ARG A 33 -33.15 29.53 -7.85
CA ARG A 33 -32.68 29.69 -6.46
C ARG A 33 -32.68 28.38 -5.67
N ALA A 34 -33.67 27.51 -5.90
CA ALA A 34 -33.70 26.19 -5.28
C ALA A 34 -32.57 25.29 -5.83
N GLY A 35 -32.40 25.23 -7.15
CA GLY A 35 -31.35 24.46 -7.79
C GLY A 35 -29.93 24.93 -7.45
N GLN A 36 -29.73 26.23 -7.16
CA GLN A 36 -28.45 26.73 -6.66
C GLN A 36 -28.07 26.20 -5.28
N ARG A 37 -29.06 25.92 -4.41
CA ARG A 37 -28.82 25.34 -3.09
C ARG A 37 -28.44 23.86 -3.21
N ASP A 38 -29.14 23.14 -4.08
CA ASP A 38 -28.87 21.72 -4.34
C ASP A 38 -27.49 21.51 -5.01
N MET A 39 -27.09 22.43 -5.91
CA MET A 39 -25.76 22.36 -6.53
C MET A 39 -24.62 22.58 -5.51
N GLN A 40 -24.84 23.45 -4.51
CA GLN A 40 -23.85 23.68 -3.44
C GLN A 40 -23.69 22.46 -2.54
N THR A 41 -24.78 21.78 -2.19
CA THR A 41 -24.70 20.56 -1.35
C THR A 41 -24.06 19.41 -2.11
N LEU A 42 -24.36 19.23 -3.40
CA LEU A 42 -23.69 18.24 -4.26
C LEU A 42 -22.18 18.50 -4.39
N MET A 43 -21.78 19.76 -4.63
CA MET A 43 -20.37 20.16 -4.67
C MET A 43 -19.67 19.89 -3.33
N GLY A 44 -20.31 20.21 -2.21
CA GLY A 44 -19.77 19.93 -0.87
C GLY A 44 -19.56 18.44 -0.62
N GLN A 45 -20.50 17.59 -1.03
CA GLN A 45 -20.37 16.13 -0.91
C GLN A 45 -19.25 15.55 -1.81
N LEU A 46 -19.07 16.11 -3.00
CA LEU A 46 -17.97 15.76 -3.91
C LEU A 46 -16.61 16.13 -3.32
N ASP A 47 -16.49 17.31 -2.70
CA ASP A 47 -15.25 17.74 -2.05
C ASP A 47 -14.93 16.88 -0.81
N GLU A 48 -15.93 16.55 0.00
CA GLU A 48 -15.79 15.64 1.15
C GLU A 48 -15.26 14.26 0.72
N SER A 49 -15.92 13.63 -0.26
CA SER A 49 -15.50 12.33 -0.81
C SER A 49 -14.10 12.38 -1.45
N ARG A 50 -13.76 13.49 -2.12
CA ARG A 50 -12.43 13.69 -2.69
C ARG A 50 -11.36 13.85 -1.61
N ASN A 51 -11.70 14.45 -0.47
CA ASN A 51 -10.80 14.54 0.67
C ASN A 51 -10.62 13.19 1.36
N GLU A 52 -11.68 12.41 1.55
CA GLU A 52 -11.60 11.06 2.11
C GLU A 52 -10.73 10.14 1.24
N THR A 53 -10.89 10.18 -0.08
CA THR A 53 -10.06 9.39 -1.00
C THR A 53 -8.59 9.81 -0.99
N ARG A 54 -8.30 11.11 -0.83
CA ARG A 54 -6.92 11.60 -0.63
C ARG A 54 -6.34 11.12 0.70
N GLY A 55 -7.09 11.19 1.79
CA GLY A 55 -6.66 10.69 3.10
C GLY A 55 -6.37 9.19 3.06
N LEU A 56 -7.21 8.40 2.38
CA LEU A 56 -6.97 6.97 2.16
C LEU A 56 -5.72 6.72 1.29
N ALA A 57 -5.50 7.52 0.24
CA ALA A 57 -4.30 7.43 -0.59
C ALA A 57 -3.02 7.74 0.21
N GLU A 58 -3.05 8.75 1.09
CA GLU A 58 -1.93 9.08 1.96
C GLU A 58 -1.65 7.98 3.00
N LEU A 59 -2.71 7.43 3.62
CA LEU A 59 -2.58 6.31 4.56
C LEU A 59 -2.00 5.07 3.90
N THR A 60 -2.48 4.72 2.70
CA THR A 60 -1.95 3.57 1.95
C THR A 60 -0.51 3.78 1.50
N ALA A 61 -0.14 5.00 1.09
CA ALA A 61 1.25 5.32 0.77
C ALA A 61 2.16 5.22 2.00
N ALA A 62 1.71 5.73 3.15
CA ALA A 62 2.46 5.62 4.40
C ALA A 62 2.64 4.17 4.86
N LEU A 63 1.59 3.35 4.76
CA LEU A 63 1.66 1.92 5.06
C LEU A 63 2.59 1.18 4.10
N ALA A 64 2.54 1.49 2.80
CA ALA A 64 3.44 0.89 1.82
C ALA A 64 4.92 1.21 2.11
N ALA A 65 5.21 2.45 2.53
CA ALA A 65 6.56 2.86 2.93
C ALA A 65 7.04 2.12 4.19
N GLN A 66 6.19 1.96 5.20
CA GLN A 66 6.52 1.19 6.40
C GLN A 66 6.76 -0.29 6.07
N LEU A 67 5.94 -0.88 5.20
CA LEU A 67 6.09 -2.27 4.76
C LEU A 67 7.40 -2.48 3.99
N ALA A 68 7.77 -1.52 3.14
CA ALA A 68 9.05 -1.55 2.44
C ALA A 68 10.24 -1.52 3.41
N GLY A 69 10.20 -0.64 4.42
CA GLY A 69 11.26 -0.58 5.45
C GLY A 69 11.35 -1.85 6.31
N LEU A 70 10.22 -2.47 6.63
CA LEU A 70 10.19 -3.77 7.32
C LEU A 70 10.76 -4.88 6.44
N LYS A 71 10.43 -4.90 5.15
CA LYS A 71 10.97 -5.87 4.21
C LYS A 71 12.49 -5.73 4.06
N ASP A 72 13.00 -4.51 3.97
CA ASP A 72 14.45 -4.24 3.89
C ASP A 72 15.19 -4.66 5.16
N SER A 73 14.57 -4.42 6.33
CA SER A 73 15.10 -4.86 7.62
C SER A 73 15.15 -6.39 7.76
N LEU A 74 14.13 -7.09 7.24
CA LEU A 74 14.11 -8.56 7.23
C LEU A 74 15.14 -9.12 6.25
N ASP A 75 15.29 -8.53 5.07
CA ASP A 75 16.27 -8.96 4.08
C ASP A 75 17.71 -8.77 4.60
N SER A 76 17.98 -7.61 5.21
CA SER A 76 19.27 -7.33 5.86
C SER A 76 19.59 -8.34 6.97
N ARG A 77 18.60 -8.71 7.79
CA ARG A 77 18.77 -9.74 8.83
C ARG A 77 18.98 -11.14 8.24
N ALA A 78 18.29 -11.46 7.14
CA ALA A 78 18.46 -12.74 6.45
C ALA A 78 19.86 -12.85 5.84
N GLN A 79 20.37 -11.79 5.20
CA GLN A 79 21.73 -11.74 4.67
C GLN A 79 22.80 -11.87 5.76
N LEU A 80 22.64 -11.18 6.88
CA LEU A 80 23.54 -11.32 8.05
C LEU A 80 23.50 -12.73 8.63
N ALA A 81 22.32 -13.34 8.75
CA ALA A 81 22.19 -14.73 9.18
C ALA A 81 22.89 -15.70 8.21
N HIS A 82 22.73 -15.49 6.90
CA HIS A 82 23.35 -16.33 5.87
C HIS A 82 24.88 -16.19 5.82
N ALA A 83 25.39 -14.97 6.01
CA ALA A 83 26.82 -14.70 6.13
C ALA A 83 27.42 -15.34 7.39
N SER A 84 26.67 -15.37 8.51
CA SER A 84 27.11 -16.03 9.74
C SER A 84 27.04 -17.56 9.71
N SER A 85 26.23 -18.14 8.81
CA SER A 85 26.09 -19.59 8.66
C SER A 85 27.01 -20.21 7.61
N THR A 86 27.79 -19.41 6.87
CA THR A 86 28.75 -19.93 5.89
C THR A 86 30.07 -20.17 6.61
N PRO A 87 30.50 -21.43 6.83
CA PRO A 87 31.82 -21.67 7.42
C PRO A 87 32.86 -21.14 6.44
N SER A 88 33.81 -20.33 6.94
CA SER A 88 34.94 -19.86 6.16
C SER A 88 35.54 -21.03 5.39
N ALA A 89 35.58 -20.96 4.06
CA ALA A 89 36.01 -22.06 3.19
C ALA A 89 37.37 -22.64 3.60
N GLY A 90 38.26 -21.82 4.19
CA GLY A 90 39.55 -22.27 4.71
C GLY A 90 39.48 -23.12 5.99
N GLY A 91 38.44 -22.95 6.82
CA GLY A 91 38.23 -23.73 8.04
C GLY A 91 37.76 -25.16 7.75
N ILE A 92 36.95 -25.35 6.70
CA ILE A 92 36.47 -26.68 6.28
C ILE A 92 37.63 -27.50 5.71
N ASP A 93 38.47 -26.92 4.85
CA ASP A 93 39.63 -27.63 4.28
C ASP A 93 40.62 -28.08 5.37
N LEU A 94 40.79 -27.26 6.42
CA LEU A 94 41.60 -27.63 7.58
C LEU A 94 40.92 -28.75 8.39
N ALA A 95 39.60 -28.69 8.59
CA ALA A 95 38.84 -29.72 9.29
C ALA A 95 38.89 -31.08 8.58
N ILE A 96 38.80 -31.11 7.25
CA ILE A 96 38.92 -32.34 6.44
C ILE A 96 40.30 -32.97 6.62
N ARG A 97 41.37 -32.16 6.63
CA ARG A 97 42.73 -32.65 6.85
C ARG A 97 42.93 -33.23 8.24
N LEU A 98 42.40 -32.59 9.29
CA LEU A 98 42.46 -33.11 10.65
C LEU A 98 41.63 -34.38 10.83
N ALA A 99 40.45 -34.47 10.21
CA ALA A 99 39.65 -35.69 10.21
C ALA A 99 40.38 -36.87 9.53
N ARG A 100 41.06 -36.61 8.40
CA ARG A 100 41.91 -37.63 7.74
C ARG A 100 43.10 -38.08 8.59
N GLN A 101 43.60 -37.21 9.46
CA GLN A 101 44.65 -37.52 10.43
C GLN A 101 44.12 -38.23 11.70
N GLY A 102 42.81 -38.48 11.79
CA GLY A 102 42.20 -39.17 12.92
C GLY A 102 41.97 -38.29 14.16
N SER A 103 42.01 -36.95 14.01
CA SER A 103 41.72 -36.04 15.11
C SER A 103 40.28 -36.19 15.61
N THR A 104 40.08 -35.99 16.92
CA THR A 104 38.75 -36.14 17.50
C THR A 104 37.83 -34.98 17.05
N PRO A 105 36.51 -35.22 16.94
CA PRO A 105 35.56 -34.17 16.55
C PRO A 105 35.61 -32.92 17.46
N ASP A 106 36.00 -33.08 18.72
CA ASP A 106 36.13 -31.97 19.68
C ASP A 106 37.37 -31.10 19.40
N GLU A 107 38.48 -31.71 18.96
CA GLU A 107 39.69 -31.01 18.54
C GLU A 107 39.49 -30.29 17.20
N ILE A 108 38.76 -30.92 16.26
CA ILE A 108 38.43 -30.32 14.97
C ILE A 108 37.54 -29.08 15.16
N ALA A 109 36.52 -29.16 16.02
CA ALA A 109 35.65 -28.01 16.32
C ALA A 109 36.43 -26.84 16.93
N LYS A 110 37.33 -27.13 17.88
CA LYS A 110 38.16 -26.10 18.56
C LYS A 110 39.17 -25.45 17.60
N THR A 111 39.77 -26.22 16.70
CA THR A 111 40.87 -25.75 15.84
C THR A 111 40.36 -25.03 14.60
N CYS A 112 39.24 -25.48 14.02
CA CYS A 112 38.72 -24.95 12.77
C CYS A 112 37.62 -23.90 12.94
N GLY A 113 37.18 -23.63 14.18
CA GLY A 113 36.09 -22.68 14.46
C GLY A 113 34.74 -23.12 13.89
N VAL A 114 34.57 -24.42 13.65
CA VAL A 114 33.33 -25.03 13.14
C VAL A 114 32.48 -25.55 14.28
N THR A 115 31.18 -25.71 14.06
CA THR A 115 30.28 -26.22 15.09
C THR A 115 30.59 -27.69 15.41
N ARG A 116 30.28 -28.12 16.64
CA ARG A 116 30.50 -29.52 17.07
C ARG A 116 29.77 -30.53 16.18
N GLN A 117 28.62 -30.16 15.64
CA GLN A 117 27.84 -31.00 14.73
C GLN A 117 28.54 -31.15 13.37
N GLU A 118 29.11 -30.06 12.82
CA GLU A 118 29.90 -30.09 11.59
C GLU A 118 31.18 -30.92 11.76
N ALA A 119 31.87 -30.78 12.88
CA ALA A 119 33.09 -31.55 13.15
C ALA A 119 32.82 -33.07 13.23
N VAL A 120 31.68 -33.49 13.81
CA VAL A 120 31.28 -34.91 13.84
C VAL A 120 30.97 -35.44 12.44
N LEU A 121 30.31 -34.63 11.60
CA LEU A 121 30.03 -34.98 10.21
C LEU A 121 31.32 -35.14 9.39
N VAL A 122 32.24 -34.19 9.51
CA VAL A 122 33.55 -34.22 8.81
C VAL A 122 34.38 -35.42 9.25
N ALA A 123 34.43 -35.71 10.56
CA ALA A 123 35.13 -36.88 11.09
C ALA A 123 34.52 -38.22 10.60
N ARG A 124 33.18 -38.31 10.49
CA ARG A 124 32.51 -39.52 9.98
C ARG A 124 32.71 -39.71 8.48
N LEU A 125 32.65 -38.64 7.70
CA LEU A 125 32.72 -38.71 6.24
C LEU A 125 34.15 -38.91 5.74
N HIS A 126 35.15 -38.34 6.42
CA HIS A 126 36.55 -38.35 5.97
C HIS A 126 37.51 -39.11 6.89
N GLY A 127 37.09 -39.52 8.09
CA GLY A 127 37.91 -40.32 9.00
C GLY A 127 37.99 -41.81 8.64
N THR A 128 37.14 -42.30 7.73
CA THR A 128 37.17 -43.70 7.26
C THR A 128 38.11 -43.92 6.07
N ASP A 129 38.53 -42.86 5.37
CA ASP A 129 39.48 -42.95 4.26
C ASP A 129 40.91 -43.32 4.72
N SER A 130 41.25 -43.13 6.00
CA SER A 130 42.58 -43.47 6.54
C SER A 130 42.70 -44.90 7.07
N HIS A 131 41.59 -45.62 7.26
CA HIS A 131 41.58 -46.97 7.83
C HIS A 131 41.60 -48.09 6.76
N ARG A 132 41.78 -47.72 5.49
CA ARG A 132 41.89 -48.62 4.33
C ARG A 132 43.24 -48.42 3.62
N SER A 133 44.34 -48.64 4.34
CA SER A 133 45.67 -48.89 3.80
C SER A 133 46.31 -50.04 4.54
#